data_AF-A0A0L6WCS1-F1
#
_entry.id   AF-A0A0L6WCS1-F1
#
_cell.length_a   1.000
_cell.length_b   1.000
_cell.length_c   1.000
_cell.angle_alpha   90.00
_cell.angle_beta   90.00
_cell.angle_gamma   90.00
#
_symmetry.space_group_name_H-M   'P 1'
#
loop_
_entity.id
_entity.type
_entity.pdbx_description
1 polymer ?
#
loop_
_entity_poly.entity_id
_entity_poly.type
_entity_poly.pdbx_seq_one_letter_code
_entity_poly.pdbx_strand_id
1 'polypeptide(L)'
;MTAMPKWSEIEEALLKEPAVNGKKQTAADQPDIVARVFELKKNAVVKKIKEGLFGSYVAYVHTIEFQKRGLPHMHILIFFHCHHRIKDAPDVDSIVSAQIPDPVTQPELYQVVTTNMVHGPCGAAKPNAKCMVDGKCSKKYLKEFQEATQYENGYSQYARPNNGRFFDKNGYCYDNRDVVPYNPYLSAKYKCHINLEVCASVEAIKYIHKYIYKGHDRTTLEIGGEQMDQRDEIKEHLDAREGQHEVYFQDNDSLAMVAAKPNANKTALTAWFEANARFPNNNTTYQSFPTKFVYEASKRTWKKRQRGTAIGRMYFASPQQGERFYLRMLLKVATNATSWADLRTVNGHTYPTYKEACKALGLLEDDAEWRQCLAKAAPIQSESALRQLFCTILFHCAPTTPEALWDEFRHSICDDLQHRLENIWQYRDRVFTDEDVYDYGIHLIKEFI
;
A
#
# COMPACT_ATOMS: atom_id res chain seq x y z
N MET A 1 -10.06 4.98 -2.75
CA MET A 1 -10.67 3.69 -3.15
C MET A 1 -10.09 2.58 -2.30
N THR A 2 -10.91 1.74 -1.66
CA THR A 2 -10.45 0.59 -0.86
C THR A 2 -10.68 -0.72 -1.61
N ALA A 3 -9.68 -1.63 -1.60
CA ALA A 3 -9.84 -2.99 -2.12
C ALA A 3 -10.94 -3.76 -1.36
N MET A 4 -11.85 -4.41 -2.09
CA MET A 4 -12.93 -5.20 -1.51
C MET A 4 -12.66 -6.70 -1.67
N PRO A 5 -12.60 -7.47 -0.58
CA PRO A 5 -12.44 -8.94 -0.64
C PRO A 5 -13.52 -9.68 -1.43
N LYS A 6 -14.69 -9.07 -1.60
CA LYS A 6 -15.88 -9.64 -2.27
C LYS A 6 -16.04 -9.20 -3.72
N TRP A 7 -14.96 -8.73 -4.35
CA TRP A 7 -15.00 -8.51 -5.80
C TRP A 7 -15.13 -9.85 -6.51
N SER A 8 -16.01 -9.92 -7.52
CA SER A 8 -16.27 -11.16 -8.24
C SER A 8 -15.00 -11.71 -8.89
N GLU A 9 -14.11 -10.83 -9.37
CA GLU A 9 -12.83 -11.26 -9.94
C GLU A 9 -11.92 -11.96 -8.93
N ILE A 10 -12.03 -11.59 -7.64
CA ILE A 10 -11.31 -12.28 -6.57
C ILE A 10 -12.01 -13.60 -6.27
N GLU A 11 -13.33 -13.59 -6.04
CA GLU A 11 -14.11 -14.78 -5.70
C GLU A 11 -14.04 -15.87 -6.78
N GLU A 12 -14.00 -15.49 -8.05
CA GLU A 12 -13.83 -16.40 -9.19
C GLU A 12 -12.43 -17.01 -9.29
N ALA A 13 -11.41 -16.27 -8.85
CA ALA A 13 -10.01 -16.71 -8.87
C ALA A 13 -9.62 -17.57 -7.65
N LEU A 14 -10.42 -17.55 -6.58
CA LEU A 14 -10.22 -18.43 -5.43
C LEU A 14 -10.56 -19.89 -5.79
N LEU A 15 -9.86 -20.83 -5.16
CA LEU A 15 -10.12 -22.26 -5.31
C LEU A 15 -11.55 -22.59 -4.89
N LYS A 16 -12.31 -23.18 -5.83
CA LYS A 16 -13.70 -23.60 -5.62
C LYS A 16 -13.81 -24.86 -4.76
N GLU A 17 -12.83 -25.75 -4.89
CA GLU A 17 -12.74 -26.96 -4.07
C GLU A 17 -11.99 -26.68 -2.75
N PRO A 18 -12.39 -27.34 -1.64
CA PRO A 18 -11.68 -27.20 -0.36
C PRO A 18 -10.22 -27.63 -0.50
N ALA A 19 -9.31 -26.92 0.18
CA ALA A 19 -7.93 -27.37 0.29
C ALA A 19 -7.84 -28.71 1.05
N VAL A 20 -6.68 -29.36 1.06
CA VAL A 20 -6.39 -30.68 1.69
C VAL A 20 -6.88 -30.79 3.15
N ASN A 21 -7.13 -29.67 3.83
CA ASN A 21 -7.64 -29.58 5.21
C ASN A 21 -9.16 -29.31 5.33
N GLY A 22 -9.92 -29.39 4.23
CA GLY A 22 -11.37 -29.15 4.18
C GLY A 22 -11.79 -27.67 4.28
N LYS A 23 -10.86 -26.71 4.27
CA LYS A 23 -11.20 -25.27 4.30
C LYS A 23 -11.27 -24.68 2.90
N LYS A 24 -12.32 -23.90 2.64
CA LYS A 24 -12.42 -23.04 1.44
C LYS A 24 -11.44 -21.88 1.55
N GLN A 25 -10.80 -21.55 0.44
CA GLN A 25 -9.89 -20.41 0.35
C GLN A 25 -10.68 -19.10 0.47
N THR A 26 -10.09 -18.10 1.11
CA THR A 26 -10.64 -16.75 1.22
C THR A 26 -9.69 -15.73 0.61
N ALA A 27 -10.17 -14.52 0.33
CA ALA A 27 -9.34 -13.42 -0.16
C ALA A 27 -8.16 -13.08 0.77
N ALA A 28 -8.26 -13.39 2.07
CA ALA A 28 -7.16 -13.19 3.02
C ALA A 28 -6.00 -14.18 2.81
N ASP A 29 -6.29 -15.34 2.21
CA ASP A 29 -5.32 -16.39 1.90
C ASP A 29 -4.59 -16.15 0.57
N GLN A 30 -5.10 -15.23 -0.27
CA GLN A 30 -4.53 -14.84 -1.57
C GLN A 30 -4.40 -13.30 -1.67
N PRO A 31 -3.55 -12.68 -0.84
CA PRO A 31 -3.36 -11.22 -0.86
C PRO A 31 -2.78 -10.71 -2.19
N ASP A 32 -2.10 -11.57 -2.95
CA ASP A 32 -1.59 -11.33 -4.30
C ASP A 32 -2.74 -11.11 -5.31
N ILE A 33 -3.76 -11.97 -5.31
CA ILE A 33 -4.95 -11.80 -6.17
C ILE A 33 -5.67 -10.49 -5.81
N VAL A 34 -5.84 -10.21 -4.52
CA VAL A 34 -6.45 -8.96 -4.05
C VAL A 34 -5.66 -7.74 -4.55
N ALA A 35 -4.33 -7.78 -4.47
CA ALA A 35 -3.46 -6.70 -4.94
C ALA A 35 -3.53 -6.53 -6.46
N ARG A 36 -3.52 -7.62 -7.24
CA ARG A 36 -3.63 -7.60 -8.71
C ARG A 36 -4.97 -7.03 -9.18
N VAL A 37 -6.09 -7.49 -8.61
CA VAL A 37 -7.42 -6.97 -8.94
C VAL A 37 -7.53 -5.49 -8.55
N PHE A 38 -6.97 -5.11 -7.40
CA PHE A 38 -6.91 -3.71 -6.98
C PHE A 38 -6.09 -2.86 -7.97
N GLU A 39 -4.94 -3.33 -8.42
CA GLU A 39 -4.07 -2.64 -9.38
C GLU A 39 -4.79 -2.43 -10.72
N LEU A 40 -5.47 -3.47 -11.23
CA LEU A 40 -6.28 -3.37 -12.44
C LEU A 40 -7.40 -2.32 -12.30
N LYS A 41 -8.15 -2.35 -11.19
CA LYS A 41 -9.22 -1.37 -10.95
C LYS A 41 -8.65 0.04 -10.72
N LYS A 42 -7.50 0.18 -10.06
CA LYS A 42 -6.79 1.48 -9.94
C LYS A 42 -6.47 2.03 -11.32
N ASN A 43 -5.85 1.23 -12.17
CA ASN A 43 -5.45 1.66 -13.51
C ASN A 43 -6.66 2.02 -14.36
N ALA A 44 -7.78 1.30 -14.21
CA ALA A 44 -9.05 1.67 -14.84
C ALA A 44 -9.61 3.01 -14.33
N VAL A 45 -9.56 3.28 -13.02
CA VAL A 45 -9.97 4.59 -12.45
C VAL A 45 -9.08 5.71 -12.99
N VAL A 46 -7.76 5.55 -12.95
CA VAL A 46 -6.80 6.53 -13.46
C VAL A 46 -7.01 6.77 -14.96
N LYS A 47 -7.23 5.71 -15.75
CA LYS A 47 -7.54 5.83 -17.18
C LYS A 47 -8.80 6.67 -17.40
N LYS A 48 -9.87 6.44 -16.63
CA LYS A 48 -11.09 7.25 -16.75
C LYS A 48 -10.88 8.73 -16.41
N ILE A 49 -10.04 9.02 -15.40
CA ILE A 49 -9.66 10.39 -15.08
C ILE A 49 -8.88 11.01 -16.26
N LYS A 50 -7.93 10.28 -16.86
CA LYS A 50 -7.18 10.70 -18.04
C LYS A 50 -8.07 10.99 -19.26
N GLU A 51 -9.13 10.19 -19.41
CA GLU A 51 -10.15 10.36 -20.46
C GLU A 51 -11.14 11.52 -20.18
N GLY A 52 -10.97 12.25 -19.07
CA GLY A 52 -11.79 13.43 -18.77
C GLY A 52 -13.06 13.15 -17.97
N LEU A 53 -13.11 12.07 -17.18
CA LEU A 53 -14.28 11.76 -16.32
C LEU A 53 -14.77 12.94 -15.48
N PHE A 54 -13.86 13.80 -15.01
CA PHE A 54 -14.17 14.99 -14.22
C PHE A 54 -13.91 16.30 -14.98
N GLY A 55 -13.68 16.25 -16.29
CA GLY A 55 -13.19 17.37 -17.08
C GLY A 55 -11.66 17.45 -17.16
N SER A 56 -11.15 18.55 -17.71
CA SER A 56 -9.70 18.71 -17.93
C SER A 56 -8.95 18.97 -16.62
N TYR A 57 -7.81 18.31 -16.45
CA TYR A 57 -6.94 18.42 -15.29
C TYR A 57 -5.52 18.84 -15.70
N VAL A 58 -4.79 19.46 -14.78
CA VAL A 58 -3.38 19.84 -14.92
C VAL A 58 -2.47 18.71 -14.44
N ALA A 59 -2.84 18.10 -13.32
CA ALA A 59 -2.09 17.00 -12.71
C ALA A 59 -3.02 16.12 -11.87
N TYR A 60 -2.57 14.91 -11.55
CA TYR A 60 -3.11 14.13 -10.45
C TYR A 60 -1.96 13.49 -9.68
N VAL A 61 -2.15 13.24 -8.39
CA VAL A 61 -1.20 12.52 -7.55
C VAL A 61 -1.97 11.44 -6.81
N HIS A 62 -1.40 10.25 -6.69
CA HIS A 62 -1.99 9.18 -5.90
C HIS A 62 -0.97 8.51 -5.00
N THR A 63 -1.44 8.03 -3.86
CA THR A 63 -0.68 7.20 -2.92
C THR A 63 -1.49 5.97 -2.54
N ILE A 64 -0.80 4.87 -2.26
CA ILE A 64 -1.42 3.61 -1.84
C ILE A 64 -0.97 3.34 -0.41
N GLU A 65 -1.94 3.30 0.51
CA GLU A 65 -1.76 2.88 1.89
C GLU A 65 -2.39 1.49 2.09
N PHE A 66 -1.86 0.70 3.02
CA PHE A 66 -2.50 -0.56 3.42
C PHE A 66 -3.31 -0.32 4.70
N GLN A 67 -4.64 -0.47 4.62
CA GLN A 67 -5.50 -0.30 5.79
C GLN A 67 -5.27 -1.41 6.84
N LYS A 68 -5.87 -1.27 8.03
CA LYS A 68 -5.68 -2.12 9.25
C LYS A 68 -6.03 -3.62 9.11
N ARG A 69 -6.09 -4.16 7.89
CA ARG A 69 -6.27 -5.57 7.51
C ARG A 69 -5.40 -5.99 6.31
N GLY A 70 -4.45 -5.17 5.88
CA GLY A 70 -3.58 -5.45 4.72
C GLY A 70 -4.26 -5.23 3.37
N LEU A 71 -5.45 -4.60 3.33
CA LEU A 71 -6.12 -4.27 2.09
C LEU A 71 -5.53 -2.98 1.49
N PRO A 72 -5.15 -2.99 0.20
CA PRO A 72 -4.74 -1.79 -0.49
C PRO A 72 -5.84 -0.72 -0.47
N HIS A 73 -5.42 0.53 -0.28
CA HIS A 73 -6.28 1.70 -0.29
C HIS A 73 -5.58 2.85 -0.99
N MET A 74 -6.18 3.33 -2.08
CA MET A 74 -5.66 4.45 -2.84
C MET A 74 -6.28 5.76 -2.36
N HIS A 75 -5.43 6.74 -2.07
CA HIS A 75 -5.75 8.15 -2.08
C HIS A 75 -5.38 8.73 -3.45
N ILE A 76 -6.25 9.53 -4.05
CA ILE A 76 -5.97 10.24 -5.30
C ILE A 76 -6.45 11.68 -5.16
N LEU A 77 -5.61 12.61 -5.58
CA LEU A 77 -5.89 14.03 -5.64
C LEU A 77 -5.77 14.49 -7.09
N ILE A 78 -6.75 15.25 -7.57
CA ILE A 78 -6.85 15.72 -8.95
C ILE A 78 -6.81 17.24 -8.93
N PHE A 79 -5.93 17.83 -9.75
CA PHE A 79 -5.78 19.28 -9.89
C PHE A 79 -6.43 19.72 -11.19
N PHE A 80 -7.56 20.41 -11.12
CA PHE A 80 -8.32 20.84 -12.30
C PHE A 80 -7.66 21.98 -13.08
N HIS A 81 -7.81 21.95 -14.41
CA HIS A 81 -7.49 23.10 -15.26
C HIS A 81 -8.39 24.28 -14.89
N CYS A 82 -7.90 25.52 -14.98
CA CYS A 82 -8.63 26.71 -14.53
C CYS A 82 -10.04 26.85 -15.13
N HIS A 83 -10.23 26.43 -16.38
CA HIS A 83 -11.52 26.44 -17.08
C HIS A 83 -12.53 25.37 -16.58
N HIS A 84 -12.06 24.27 -15.98
CA HIS A 84 -12.87 23.17 -15.45
C HIS A 84 -12.84 23.10 -13.91
N ARG A 85 -12.45 24.20 -13.25
CA ARG A 85 -12.53 24.27 -11.79
C ARG A 85 -14.00 24.25 -11.35
N ILE A 86 -14.25 23.55 -10.25
CA ILE A 86 -15.53 23.53 -9.54
C ILE A 86 -15.73 24.91 -8.89
N LYS A 87 -16.81 25.60 -9.26
CA LYS A 87 -17.06 27.00 -8.85
C LYS A 87 -18.21 27.12 -7.87
N ASP A 88 -19.18 26.23 -7.94
CA ASP A 88 -20.43 26.34 -7.18
C ASP A 88 -20.99 24.97 -6.76
N ALA A 89 -22.12 25.00 -6.06
CA ALA A 89 -22.80 23.79 -5.59
C ALA A 89 -23.31 22.89 -6.74
N PRO A 90 -23.91 23.42 -7.83
CA PRO A 90 -24.25 22.62 -9.02
C PRO A 90 -23.07 21.83 -9.60
N ASP A 91 -21.88 22.46 -9.72
CA ASP A 91 -20.68 21.76 -10.16
C ASP A 91 -20.32 20.60 -9.21
N VAL A 92 -20.42 20.80 -7.89
CA VAL A 92 -20.19 19.75 -6.89
C VAL A 92 -21.19 18.61 -7.05
N ASP A 93 -22.48 18.91 -7.15
CA ASP A 93 -23.57 17.93 -7.22
C ASP A 93 -23.52 17.11 -8.52
N SER A 94 -22.91 17.65 -9.58
CA SER A 94 -22.65 16.90 -10.81
C SER A 94 -21.61 15.77 -10.64
N ILE A 95 -20.78 15.85 -9.58
CA ILE A 95 -19.66 14.93 -9.35
C ILE A 95 -19.88 14.07 -8.10
N VAL A 96 -20.41 14.65 -7.01
CA VAL A 96 -20.52 14.01 -5.69
C VAL A 96 -21.97 13.97 -5.23
N SER A 97 -22.38 12.81 -4.71
CA SER A 97 -23.63 12.65 -3.98
C SER A 97 -23.37 12.14 -2.57
N ALA A 98 -24.21 12.54 -1.63
CA ALA A 98 -24.25 12.01 -0.27
C ALA A 98 -25.66 11.51 0.09
N GLN A 99 -26.42 11.06 -0.90
CA GLN A 99 -27.80 10.61 -0.73
C GLN A 99 -27.93 9.11 -0.98
N ILE A 100 -28.92 8.50 -0.34
CA ILE A 100 -29.38 7.15 -0.64
C ILE A 100 -30.04 7.17 -2.04
N PRO A 101 -29.53 6.39 -3.01
CA PRO A 101 -30.13 6.27 -4.33
C PRO A 101 -31.56 5.75 -4.27
N ASP A 102 -32.31 5.95 -5.34
CA ASP A 102 -33.63 5.37 -5.45
C ASP A 102 -33.53 3.85 -5.72
N PRO A 103 -34.13 2.97 -4.90
CA PRO A 103 -34.02 1.53 -5.08
C PRO A 103 -34.76 1.00 -6.32
N VAL A 104 -35.72 1.76 -6.87
CA VAL A 104 -36.50 1.37 -8.05
C VAL A 104 -35.79 1.82 -9.32
N THR A 105 -35.39 3.09 -9.38
CA THR A 105 -34.77 3.65 -10.61
C THR A 105 -33.26 3.39 -10.69
N GLN A 106 -32.58 3.18 -9.55
CA GLN A 106 -31.12 2.98 -9.48
C GLN A 106 -30.75 1.80 -8.56
N PRO A 107 -31.25 0.58 -8.82
CA PRO A 107 -31.12 -0.57 -7.92
C PRO A 107 -29.65 -0.99 -7.68
N GLU A 108 -28.80 -0.95 -8.71
CA GLU A 108 -27.39 -1.33 -8.57
C GLU A 108 -26.62 -0.33 -7.70
N LEU A 109 -26.83 0.97 -7.93
CA LEU A 109 -26.19 2.00 -7.14
C LEU A 109 -26.71 1.98 -5.70
N TYR A 110 -28.01 1.77 -5.50
CA TYR A 110 -28.61 1.58 -4.18
C TYR A 110 -27.91 0.44 -3.42
N GLN A 111 -27.73 -0.72 -4.05
CA GLN A 111 -27.05 -1.86 -3.43
C GLN A 111 -25.60 -1.52 -3.05
N VAL A 112 -24.85 -0.85 -3.93
CA VAL A 112 -23.48 -0.44 -3.63
C VAL A 112 -23.43 0.57 -2.48
N VAL A 113 -24.30 1.58 -2.49
CA VAL A 113 -24.28 2.66 -1.49
C VAL A 113 -24.66 2.12 -0.11
N THR A 114 -25.74 1.35 -0.01
CA THR A 114 -26.20 0.73 1.25
C THR A 114 -25.20 -0.32 1.78
N THR A 115 -24.38 -0.91 0.90
CA THR A 115 -23.36 -1.89 1.30
C THR A 115 -22.06 -1.23 1.73
N ASN A 116 -21.54 -0.30 0.92
CA ASN A 116 -20.16 0.17 0.95
C ASN A 116 -20.00 1.67 1.24
N MET A 117 -21.02 2.50 1.06
CA MET A 117 -20.92 3.97 1.17
C MET A 117 -21.74 4.53 2.34
N VAL A 118 -21.78 3.81 3.47
CA VAL A 118 -22.38 4.30 4.72
C VAL A 118 -21.40 4.22 5.87
N HIS A 119 -21.44 5.23 6.74
CA HIS A 119 -20.72 5.20 7.98
C HIS A 119 -21.35 4.15 8.90
N GLY A 120 -20.54 3.33 9.55
CA GLY A 120 -21.08 2.38 10.54
C GLY A 120 -21.63 3.12 11.76
N PRO A 121 -22.54 2.49 12.54
CA PRO A 121 -23.14 3.13 13.71
C PRO A 121 -22.06 3.59 14.69
N CYS A 122 -22.24 4.80 15.22
CA CYS A 122 -21.36 5.45 16.18
C CYS A 122 -22.17 6.35 17.12
N GLY A 123 -21.50 7.12 17.99
CA GLY A 123 -22.18 8.02 18.92
C GLY A 123 -23.00 7.24 19.95
N ALA A 124 -24.20 7.73 20.26
CA ALA A 124 -25.12 7.07 21.21
C ALA A 124 -25.50 5.66 20.76
N ALA A 125 -25.63 5.42 19.45
CA ALA A 125 -25.97 4.09 18.91
C ALA A 125 -24.83 3.08 19.09
N LYS A 126 -23.57 3.55 19.13
CA LYS A 126 -22.41 2.69 19.38
C LYS A 126 -21.23 3.49 19.97
N PRO A 127 -21.22 3.70 21.29
CA PRO A 127 -20.19 4.53 21.95
C PRO A 127 -18.77 3.97 21.80
N ASN A 128 -18.65 2.64 21.68
CA ASN A 128 -17.37 1.93 21.54
C ASN A 128 -16.90 1.78 20.08
N ALA A 129 -17.50 2.53 19.14
CA ALA A 129 -17.07 2.49 17.75
C ALA A 129 -15.65 3.08 17.59
N LYS A 130 -14.85 2.51 16.67
CA LYS A 130 -13.45 2.93 16.46
C LYS A 130 -13.28 4.38 16.01
N CYS A 131 -14.35 5.00 15.48
CA CYS A 131 -14.35 6.40 15.07
C CYS A 131 -14.57 7.36 16.24
N MET A 132 -14.98 6.88 17.41
CA MET A 132 -15.24 7.71 18.59
C MET A 132 -13.93 8.15 19.24
N VAL A 133 -13.78 9.44 19.44
CA VAL A 133 -12.66 10.10 20.13
C VAL A 133 -13.29 11.14 21.05
N ASP A 134 -12.99 11.09 22.35
CA ASP A 134 -13.53 12.00 23.38
C ASP A 134 -15.07 12.12 23.36
N GLY A 135 -15.76 10.98 23.20
CA GLY A 135 -17.22 10.94 23.17
C GLY A 135 -17.87 11.49 21.89
N LYS A 136 -17.08 11.95 20.91
CA LYS A 136 -17.56 12.45 19.62
C LYS A 136 -17.01 11.61 18.46
N CYS A 137 -17.76 11.52 17.37
CA CYS A 137 -17.25 10.86 16.18
C CYS A 137 -16.18 11.73 15.51
N SER A 138 -14.96 11.21 15.35
CA SER A 138 -13.85 11.87 14.64
C SER A 138 -14.17 12.25 13.18
N LYS A 139 -15.19 11.62 12.59
CA LYS A 139 -15.70 11.92 11.24
C LYS A 139 -16.93 12.83 11.24
N LYS A 140 -17.34 13.30 12.43
CA LYS A 140 -18.51 14.16 12.67
C LYS A 140 -19.81 13.53 12.11
N TYR A 141 -20.02 12.24 12.40
CA TYR A 141 -21.29 11.55 12.16
C TYR A 141 -22.09 11.45 13.47
N LEU A 142 -23.42 11.49 13.43
CA LEU A 142 -24.28 11.69 12.26
C LEU A 142 -24.14 13.09 11.66
N LYS A 143 -24.25 13.21 10.33
CA LYS A 143 -24.30 14.51 9.66
C LYS A 143 -25.67 15.16 9.90
N GLU A 144 -25.76 16.46 9.68
CA GLU A 144 -27.04 17.16 9.71
C GLU A 144 -27.76 16.96 8.38
N PHE A 145 -29.10 17.06 8.42
CA PHE A 145 -29.87 17.14 7.20
C PHE A 145 -29.63 18.49 6.54
N GLN A 146 -29.56 18.49 5.22
CA GLN A 146 -29.25 19.66 4.43
C GLN A 146 -29.91 19.55 3.07
N GLU A 147 -30.82 20.45 2.74
CA GLU A 147 -31.62 20.35 1.51
C GLU A 147 -30.79 20.58 0.24
N ALA A 148 -29.79 21.46 0.28
CA ALA A 148 -28.96 21.80 -0.87
C ALA A 148 -27.47 21.87 -0.50
N THR A 149 -26.59 21.54 -1.44
CA THR A 149 -25.15 21.61 -1.23
C THR A 149 -24.71 23.05 -0.98
N GLN A 150 -23.85 23.24 0.01
CA GLN A 150 -23.22 24.53 0.31
C GLN A 150 -21.74 24.44 0.01
N TYR A 151 -21.25 25.40 -0.78
CA TYR A 151 -19.88 25.47 -1.25
C TYR A 151 -19.19 26.73 -0.71
N GLU A 152 -18.61 26.65 0.50
CA GLU A 152 -17.90 27.76 1.14
C GLU A 152 -16.53 27.32 1.70
N ASN A 153 -15.48 28.10 1.41
CA ASN A 153 -14.10 28.05 1.91
C ASN A 153 -13.67 26.82 2.74
N GLY A 154 -13.39 25.69 2.06
CA GLY A 154 -12.87 24.48 2.71
C GLY A 154 -13.33 23.20 2.02
N TYR A 155 -14.24 22.48 2.69
CA TYR A 155 -14.96 21.31 2.19
C TYR A 155 -16.42 21.66 1.92
N SER A 156 -16.96 21.11 0.82
CA SER A 156 -18.38 21.24 0.51
C SER A 156 -19.23 20.51 1.56
N GLN A 157 -20.31 21.17 2.00
CA GLN A 157 -21.34 20.50 2.79
C GLN A 157 -22.39 19.96 1.81
N TYR A 158 -22.36 18.65 1.57
CA TYR A 158 -23.19 18.00 0.55
C TYR A 158 -24.66 17.93 0.95
N ALA A 159 -25.55 18.05 -0.04
CA ALA A 159 -26.98 17.83 0.12
C ALA A 159 -27.29 16.44 0.70
N ARG A 160 -28.02 16.45 1.81
CA ARG A 160 -28.56 15.32 2.56
C ARG A 160 -30.00 15.67 2.92
N PRO A 161 -30.93 15.75 1.95
CA PRO A 161 -32.30 16.16 2.22
C PRO A 161 -33.00 15.14 3.11
N ASN A 162 -33.93 15.58 3.95
CA ASN A 162 -34.78 14.66 4.72
C ASN A 162 -35.95 14.16 3.86
N ASN A 163 -35.65 13.40 2.81
CA ASN A 163 -36.60 12.94 1.81
C ASN A 163 -37.31 11.62 2.17
N GLY A 164 -37.22 11.18 3.43
CA GLY A 164 -37.84 9.94 3.91
C GLY A 164 -37.20 8.65 3.40
N ARG A 165 -36.05 8.70 2.72
CA ARG A 165 -35.30 7.49 2.32
C ARG A 165 -34.48 6.96 3.50
N PHE A 166 -34.73 5.71 3.84
CA PHE A 166 -33.97 4.97 4.85
C PHE A 166 -33.88 3.48 4.49
N PHE A 167 -32.98 2.77 5.17
CA PHE A 167 -32.90 1.31 5.10
C PHE A 167 -32.36 0.71 6.40
N ASP A 168 -32.79 -0.50 6.72
CA ASP A 168 -32.33 -1.23 7.90
C ASP A 168 -31.20 -2.19 7.55
N LYS A 169 -30.13 -2.16 8.35
CA LYS A 169 -29.02 -3.11 8.22
C LYS A 169 -28.42 -3.41 9.60
N ASN A 170 -28.45 -4.69 9.98
CA ASN A 170 -27.98 -5.18 11.28
C ASN A 170 -28.63 -4.47 12.48
N GLY A 171 -29.94 -4.17 12.39
CA GLY A 171 -30.71 -3.53 13.46
C GLY A 171 -30.43 -2.03 13.64
N TYR A 172 -29.77 -1.39 12.68
CA TYR A 172 -29.60 0.06 12.62
C TYR A 172 -30.30 0.60 11.38
N CYS A 173 -31.12 1.64 11.56
CA CYS A 173 -31.78 2.36 10.49
C CYS A 173 -30.86 3.47 10.00
N TYR A 174 -30.48 3.41 8.72
CA TYR A 174 -29.60 4.37 8.06
C TYR A 174 -30.44 5.33 7.23
N ASP A 175 -30.09 6.61 7.26
CA ASP A 175 -30.66 7.63 6.38
C ASP A 175 -29.56 8.44 5.68
N ASN A 176 -29.94 9.53 4.99
CA ASN A 176 -28.98 10.36 4.25
C ASN A 176 -27.87 10.97 5.14
N ARG A 177 -28.02 11.01 6.47
CA ARG A 177 -27.00 11.51 7.41
C ARG A 177 -25.84 10.53 7.60
N ASP A 178 -26.03 9.26 7.28
CA ASP A 178 -25.02 8.20 7.39
C ASP A 178 -24.17 8.04 6.13
N VAL A 179 -24.64 8.55 5.00
CA VAL A 179 -24.01 8.30 3.70
C VAL A 179 -22.62 8.96 3.63
N VAL A 180 -21.63 8.20 3.16
CA VAL A 180 -20.29 8.70 2.87
C VAL A 180 -20.32 9.30 1.45
N PRO A 181 -19.85 10.54 1.24
CA PRO A 181 -19.86 11.18 -0.08
C PRO A 181 -19.21 10.30 -1.16
N TYR A 182 -19.85 10.18 -2.31
CA TYR A 182 -19.43 9.25 -3.36
C TYR A 182 -19.69 9.82 -4.75
N ASN A 183 -18.98 9.33 -5.76
CA ASN A 183 -19.34 9.57 -7.16
C ASN A 183 -20.23 8.41 -7.66
N PRO A 184 -21.47 8.67 -8.14
CA PRO A 184 -22.40 7.64 -8.58
C PRO A 184 -21.81 6.67 -9.61
N TYR A 185 -21.13 7.20 -10.63
CA TYR A 185 -20.53 6.39 -11.69
C TYR A 185 -19.42 5.47 -11.18
N LEU A 186 -18.46 6.01 -10.43
CA LEU A 186 -17.33 5.23 -9.91
C LEU A 186 -17.81 4.16 -8.92
N SER A 187 -18.72 4.50 -8.02
CA SER A 187 -19.26 3.55 -7.05
C SER A 187 -19.99 2.40 -7.74
N ALA A 188 -20.91 2.68 -8.66
CA ALA A 188 -21.63 1.64 -9.40
C ALA A 188 -20.68 0.75 -10.21
N LYS A 189 -19.70 1.36 -10.90
CA LYS A 189 -18.78 0.64 -11.78
C LYS A 189 -17.80 -0.27 -11.05
N TYR A 190 -17.21 0.21 -9.94
CA TYR A 190 -16.15 -0.51 -9.24
C TYR A 190 -16.64 -1.26 -8.00
N LYS A 191 -17.90 -1.09 -7.61
CA LYS A 191 -18.60 -1.82 -6.53
C LYS A 191 -17.78 -1.87 -5.23
N CYS A 192 -17.16 -0.74 -4.86
CA CYS A 192 -16.28 -0.64 -3.71
C CYS A 192 -16.44 0.69 -2.95
N HIS A 193 -15.78 0.80 -1.80
CA HIS A 193 -15.79 2.04 -1.03
C HIS A 193 -14.89 3.10 -1.69
N ILE A 194 -15.50 4.12 -2.29
CA ILE A 194 -14.84 5.28 -2.91
C ILE A 194 -15.43 6.57 -2.32
N ASN A 195 -14.82 7.06 -1.23
CA ASN A 195 -15.12 8.39 -0.73
C ASN A 195 -14.54 9.43 -1.67
N LEU A 196 -15.37 10.36 -2.16
CA LEU A 196 -14.93 11.48 -2.99
C LEU A 196 -15.29 12.78 -2.29
N GLU A 197 -14.30 13.64 -2.10
CA GLU A 197 -14.48 14.95 -1.47
C GLU A 197 -14.01 16.05 -2.40
N VAL A 198 -14.81 17.11 -2.53
CA VAL A 198 -14.42 18.34 -3.21
C VAL A 198 -13.82 19.29 -2.17
N CYS A 199 -12.62 19.80 -2.48
CA CYS A 199 -11.89 20.74 -1.64
C CYS A 199 -11.49 21.98 -2.46
N ALA A 200 -11.81 23.16 -1.95
CA ALA A 200 -11.69 24.43 -2.67
C ALA A 200 -10.55 25.34 -2.18
N SER A 201 -9.77 24.95 -1.15
CA SER A 201 -8.91 25.88 -0.39
C SER A 201 -7.56 25.30 0.10
N VAL A 202 -6.89 26.01 1.02
CA VAL A 202 -5.68 25.62 1.79
C VAL A 202 -5.79 24.23 2.44
N GLU A 203 -7.00 23.69 2.59
CA GLU A 203 -7.20 22.32 3.08
C GLU A 203 -6.76 21.25 2.07
N ALA A 204 -6.71 21.56 0.77
CA ALA A 204 -6.06 20.71 -0.23
C ALA A 204 -4.56 20.59 0.09
N ILE A 205 -3.93 21.67 0.56
CA ILE A 205 -2.53 21.66 1.04
C ILE A 205 -2.41 20.75 2.27
N LYS A 206 -3.33 20.82 3.24
CA LYS A 206 -3.38 19.86 4.38
C LYS A 206 -3.58 18.42 3.91
N TYR A 207 -4.39 18.17 2.89
CA TYR A 207 -4.64 16.83 2.33
C TYR A 207 -3.38 16.29 1.62
N ILE A 208 -2.71 17.14 0.84
CA ILE A 208 -1.40 16.84 0.25
C ILE A 208 -0.42 16.53 1.39
N HIS A 209 -0.30 17.34 2.43
CA HIS A 209 0.59 17.06 3.56
C HIS A 209 0.22 15.81 4.36
N LYS A 210 -1.06 15.43 4.40
CA LYS A 210 -1.55 14.29 5.17
C LYS A 210 -1.49 12.96 4.42
N TYR A 211 -1.49 12.94 3.08
CA TYR A 211 -1.54 11.68 2.33
C TYR A 211 -0.54 11.60 1.17
N ILE A 212 0.03 12.74 0.72
CA ILE A 212 1.04 12.82 -0.34
C ILE A 212 2.44 13.09 0.26
N TYR A 213 2.58 14.10 1.14
CA TYR A 213 3.82 14.37 1.89
C TYR A 213 3.82 13.80 3.30
N LYS A 214 2.77 13.08 3.70
CA LYS A 214 2.91 12.08 4.77
C LYS A 214 3.79 11.00 4.14
N GLY A 215 5.09 11.27 4.11
CA GLY A 215 6.09 10.37 3.55
C GLY A 215 5.80 8.99 4.11
N HIS A 216 5.92 7.93 3.28
CA HIS A 216 5.58 6.56 3.66
C HIS A 216 5.90 6.28 5.14
N ASP A 217 4.92 6.34 6.04
CA ASP A 217 5.12 6.38 7.51
C ASP A 217 6.53 6.84 7.98
N ARG A 218 7.05 7.97 7.45
CA ARG A 218 8.40 8.47 7.77
C ARG A 218 8.54 9.99 7.56
N THR A 219 9.11 10.64 8.58
CA THR A 219 10.03 11.77 8.44
C THR A 219 11.18 11.59 9.44
N THR A 220 12.36 12.12 9.12
CA THR A 220 13.49 12.27 10.04
C THR A 220 13.45 13.71 10.56
N LEU A 221 13.57 13.92 11.86
CA LEU A 221 13.65 15.24 12.47
C LEU A 221 14.91 15.30 13.33
N GLU A 222 15.80 16.23 13.01
CA GLU A 222 16.87 16.68 13.88
C GLU A 222 16.31 17.87 14.68
N ILE A 223 16.34 17.80 16.01
CA ILE A 223 16.03 18.96 16.88
C ILE A 223 17.20 19.14 17.83
N GLY A 224 17.92 20.25 17.63
CA GLY A 224 18.55 20.95 18.74
C GLY A 224 17.49 21.78 19.48
N GLY A 225 17.57 21.76 20.81
CA GLY A 225 17.19 22.88 21.68
C GLY A 225 15.70 23.14 21.95
N GLU A 226 15.30 22.77 23.18
CA GLU A 226 14.35 23.47 24.07
C GLU A 226 12.83 23.21 24.00
N GLN A 227 12.38 22.48 25.03
CA GLN A 227 11.14 22.52 25.82
C GLN A 227 9.76 22.71 25.14
N MET A 228 8.89 21.68 25.20
CA MET A 228 7.83 21.57 26.21
C MET A 228 6.98 20.30 26.04
N ASP A 229 6.59 19.78 27.20
CA ASP A 229 5.78 18.62 27.54
C ASP A 229 4.47 18.45 26.74
N GLN A 230 4.35 17.34 26.02
CA GLN A 230 3.08 16.65 25.71
C GLN A 230 3.38 15.23 25.21
N ARG A 231 3.10 14.24 26.07
CA ARG A 231 3.21 12.81 25.78
C ARG A 231 2.26 12.41 24.66
N ASP A 232 2.81 12.05 23.49
CA ASP A 232 2.10 11.43 22.38
C ASP A 232 2.70 10.04 22.10
N GLU A 233 2.01 9.00 22.59
CA GLU A 233 2.34 7.57 22.41
C GLU A 233 2.47 7.16 20.91
N ILE A 234 2.04 8.00 19.96
CA ILE A 234 2.14 7.73 18.51
C ILE A 234 3.59 7.87 17.99
N LYS A 235 4.48 8.57 18.71
CA LYS A 235 5.92 8.67 18.39
C LYS A 235 6.76 7.48 18.90
N GLU A 236 6.21 6.59 19.72
CA GLU A 236 7.00 5.74 20.62
C GLU A 236 7.38 4.34 20.11
N HIS A 237 7.55 4.14 18.79
CA HIS A 237 8.01 2.83 18.32
C HIS A 237 8.65 2.79 16.93
N LEU A 238 9.91 3.20 16.82
CA LEU A 238 10.71 2.99 15.62
C LEU A 238 12.18 2.75 15.99
N ASP A 239 12.60 1.49 16.12
CA ASP A 239 13.70 0.92 15.32
C ASP A 239 14.18 -0.43 15.89
N ALA A 240 14.18 -1.46 15.03
CA ALA A 240 14.92 -2.68 15.23
C ALA A 240 16.04 -2.69 14.19
N ARG A 241 17.21 -2.18 14.57
CA ARG A 241 18.48 -2.41 13.88
C ARG A 241 19.36 -3.24 14.82
N GLU A 242 20.04 -4.25 14.29
CA GLU A 242 21.01 -5.05 15.03
C GLU A 242 22.07 -4.11 15.62
N GLY A 243 22.15 -4.04 16.96
CA GLY A 243 23.09 -3.16 17.67
C GLY A 243 22.69 -1.69 17.83
N GLN A 244 21.48 -1.27 17.44
CA GLN A 244 20.99 0.10 17.72
C GLN A 244 19.74 0.06 18.60
N HIS A 245 19.82 0.72 19.76
CA HIS A 245 18.75 0.76 20.77
C HIS A 245 18.52 2.21 21.21
N GLU A 246 17.26 2.62 21.37
CA GLU A 246 16.94 3.88 22.03
C GLU A 246 17.19 3.78 23.52
N VAL A 247 17.90 4.77 24.07
CA VAL A 247 18.14 4.91 25.50
C VAL A 247 17.64 6.27 25.96
N TYR A 248 16.75 6.26 26.94
CA TYR A 248 16.26 7.50 27.56
C TYR A 248 17.29 8.02 28.54
N PHE A 249 17.58 9.31 28.48
CA PHE A 249 18.45 10.01 29.42
C PHE A 249 17.80 11.32 29.84
N GLN A 250 18.00 11.73 31.09
CA GLN A 250 17.66 13.07 31.55
C GLN A 250 18.86 14.01 31.34
N ASP A 251 18.64 15.31 31.35
CA ASP A 251 19.70 16.31 31.14
C ASP A 251 20.88 16.16 32.13
N ASN A 252 20.63 15.55 33.29
CA ASN A 252 21.63 15.29 34.34
C ASN A 252 22.23 13.87 34.29
N ASP A 253 21.79 12.99 33.38
CA ASP A 253 22.33 11.63 33.27
C ASP A 253 23.69 11.65 32.55
N SER A 254 24.72 11.07 33.17
CA SER A 254 26.00 10.86 32.47
C SER A 254 25.90 9.73 31.45
N LEU A 255 26.66 9.80 30.34
CA LEU A 255 26.70 8.76 29.31
C LEU A 255 27.00 7.36 29.88
N ALA A 256 27.82 7.27 30.92
CA ALA A 256 28.11 6.01 31.62
C ALA A 256 26.89 5.44 32.35
N MET A 257 26.05 6.30 32.96
CA MET A 257 24.81 5.87 33.61
C MET A 257 23.74 5.45 32.59
N VAL A 258 23.67 6.14 31.46
CA VAL A 258 22.77 5.81 30.34
C VAL A 258 23.09 4.43 29.77
N ALA A 259 24.38 4.15 29.52
CA ALA A 259 24.85 2.85 29.05
C ALA A 259 24.66 1.71 30.07
N ALA A 260 24.69 2.02 31.37
CA ALA A 260 24.52 1.04 32.45
C ALA A 260 23.05 0.69 32.78
N LYS A 261 22.05 1.31 32.12
CA LYS A 261 20.63 1.04 32.41
C LYS A 261 20.28 -0.43 32.11
N PRO A 262 19.72 -1.21 33.07
CA PRO A 262 19.52 -2.67 32.95
C PRO A 262 18.62 -3.14 31.79
N ASN A 263 17.95 -2.22 31.11
CA ASN A 263 16.92 -2.49 30.11
C ASN A 263 17.08 -1.70 28.80
N ALA A 264 18.18 -0.93 28.66
CA ALA A 264 18.45 -0.13 27.46
C ALA A 264 18.48 -0.97 26.17
N ASN A 265 18.94 -2.23 26.26
CA ASN A 265 19.21 -3.08 25.10
C ASN A 265 18.14 -4.16 24.82
N LYS A 266 17.03 -4.18 25.57
CA LYS A 266 16.03 -5.26 25.47
C LYS A 266 14.81 -4.84 24.67
N THR A 267 14.67 -5.15 23.39
CA THR A 267 13.45 -4.85 22.63
C THR A 267 12.44 -5.99 22.73
N ALA A 268 11.22 -5.80 22.23
CA ALA A 268 10.27 -6.91 22.09
C ALA A 268 10.82 -8.04 21.20
N LEU A 269 11.68 -7.71 20.23
CA LEU A 269 12.32 -8.66 19.34
C LEU A 269 13.48 -9.42 20.02
N THR A 270 14.36 -8.75 20.77
CA THR A 270 15.40 -9.47 21.52
C THR A 270 14.80 -10.29 22.67
N ALA A 271 13.71 -9.83 23.27
CA ALA A 271 12.93 -10.63 24.20
C ALA A 271 12.26 -11.84 23.54
N TRP A 272 11.95 -11.79 22.24
CA TRP A 272 11.44 -12.94 21.49
C TRP A 272 12.52 -14.02 21.31
N PHE A 273 13.77 -13.63 21.05
CA PHE A 273 14.90 -14.54 21.06
C PHE A 273 15.07 -15.25 22.42
N GLU A 274 15.06 -14.49 23.52
CA GLU A 274 15.09 -15.05 24.87
C GLU A 274 13.90 -16.00 25.13
N ALA A 275 12.71 -15.64 24.65
CA ALA A 275 11.52 -16.46 24.82
C ALA A 275 11.58 -17.76 24.02
N ASN A 276 12.15 -17.75 22.81
CA ASN A 276 12.37 -18.95 22.02
C ASN A 276 13.40 -19.87 22.69
N ALA A 277 14.43 -19.32 23.33
CA ALA A 277 15.38 -20.12 24.12
C ALA A 277 14.72 -20.75 25.36
N ARG A 278 13.81 -20.02 26.04
CA ARG A 278 13.06 -20.55 27.20
C ARG A 278 11.94 -21.53 26.82
N PHE A 279 11.38 -21.37 25.63
CA PHE A 279 10.26 -22.17 25.12
C PHE A 279 10.60 -22.70 23.72
N PRO A 280 11.52 -23.69 23.62
CA PRO A 280 11.96 -24.22 22.34
C PRO A 280 10.83 -24.91 21.59
N ASN A 281 10.95 -25.00 20.26
CA ASN A 281 10.03 -25.70 19.37
C ASN A 281 8.56 -25.22 19.46
N ASN A 282 8.36 -23.93 19.72
CA ASN A 282 7.02 -23.35 19.76
C ASN A 282 6.42 -23.13 18.35
N ASN A 283 7.25 -23.26 17.31
CA ASN A 283 6.92 -23.17 15.88
C ASN A 283 6.11 -21.92 15.55
N THR A 284 6.45 -20.80 16.19
CA THR A 284 5.87 -19.50 15.90
C THR A 284 6.92 -18.56 15.32
N THR A 285 6.52 -17.83 14.30
CA THR A 285 7.26 -16.69 13.75
C THR A 285 7.05 -15.48 14.66
N TYR A 286 7.91 -14.47 14.55
CA TYR A 286 7.75 -13.24 15.35
C TYR A 286 6.36 -12.61 15.15
N GLN A 287 5.82 -12.65 13.93
CA GLN A 287 4.47 -12.13 13.64
C GLN A 287 3.36 -12.91 14.34
N SER A 288 3.46 -14.24 14.39
CA SER A 288 2.46 -15.09 15.03
C SER A 288 2.67 -15.22 16.54
N PHE A 289 3.83 -14.80 17.08
CA PHE A 289 4.19 -14.99 18.49
C PHE A 289 3.12 -14.48 19.47
N PRO A 290 2.48 -13.31 19.26
CA PRO A 290 1.46 -12.79 20.16
C PRO A 290 0.18 -13.64 20.25
N THR A 291 -0.01 -14.58 19.32
CA THR A 291 -1.12 -15.55 19.39
C THR A 291 -0.97 -16.48 20.60
N LYS A 292 0.26 -16.88 20.93
CA LYS A 292 0.58 -17.80 22.04
C LYS A 292 1.22 -17.10 23.23
N PHE A 293 1.73 -15.89 23.06
CA PHE A 293 2.44 -15.15 24.10
C PHE A 293 1.90 -13.73 24.30
N VAL A 294 2.15 -13.15 25.47
CA VAL A 294 1.82 -11.76 25.82
C VAL A 294 3.13 -11.06 26.18
N TYR A 295 3.37 -9.89 25.59
CA TYR A 295 4.51 -9.05 25.96
C TYR A 295 4.17 -8.23 27.21
N GLU A 296 4.98 -8.37 28.26
CA GLU A 296 4.91 -7.55 29.47
C GLU A 296 5.88 -6.38 29.34
N ALA A 297 5.40 -5.22 28.90
CA ALA A 297 6.23 -4.04 28.64
C ALA A 297 7.05 -3.60 29.87
N SER A 298 6.47 -3.66 31.07
CA SER A 298 7.15 -3.32 32.33
C SER A 298 8.35 -4.22 32.64
N LYS A 299 8.29 -5.49 32.22
CA LYS A 299 9.36 -6.48 32.42
C LYS A 299 10.20 -6.70 31.17
N ARG A 300 9.78 -6.14 30.04
CA ARG A 300 10.35 -6.33 28.70
C ARG A 300 10.53 -7.80 28.32
N THR A 301 9.59 -8.67 28.72
CA THR A 301 9.63 -10.12 28.47
C THR A 301 8.33 -10.64 27.89
N TRP A 302 8.40 -11.80 27.22
CA TRP A 302 7.23 -12.54 26.79
C TRP A 302 6.86 -13.64 27.78
N LYS A 303 5.57 -13.77 28.08
CA LYS A 303 5.00 -14.89 28.84
C LYS A 303 3.97 -15.67 28.03
N LYS A 304 3.75 -16.94 28.36
CA LYS A 304 2.67 -17.73 27.74
C LYS A 304 1.32 -17.06 28.01
N ARG A 305 0.52 -16.95 26.96
CA ARG A 305 -0.84 -16.41 27.02
C ARG A 305 -1.76 -17.43 27.67
N GLN A 306 -2.54 -16.98 28.65
CA GLN A 306 -3.53 -17.83 29.33
C GLN A 306 -4.93 -17.76 28.71
N ARG A 307 -5.32 -16.59 28.14
CA ARG A 307 -6.66 -16.35 27.56
C ARG A 307 -6.60 -15.39 26.35
N GLY A 308 -7.59 -15.52 25.45
CA GLY A 308 -7.79 -14.66 24.27
C GLY A 308 -6.86 -14.99 23.09
N THR A 309 -7.04 -14.28 21.98
CA THR A 309 -6.15 -14.36 20.81
C THR A 309 -5.68 -12.95 20.46
N ALA A 310 -4.41 -12.78 20.12
CA ALA A 310 -3.89 -11.51 19.62
C ALA A 310 -3.14 -11.72 18.31
N ILE A 311 -3.26 -10.75 17.40
CA ILE A 311 -2.53 -10.72 16.14
C ILE A 311 -1.30 -9.84 16.34
N GLY A 312 -0.12 -10.42 16.11
CA GLY A 312 1.12 -9.65 16.14
C GLY A 312 1.20 -8.67 14.97
N ARG A 313 1.50 -7.42 15.29
CA ARG A 313 1.71 -6.36 14.31
C ARG A 313 3.20 -6.12 14.19
N MET A 314 3.72 -6.23 12.98
CA MET A 314 5.08 -5.83 12.65
C MET A 314 5.01 -4.59 11.77
N TYR A 315 5.86 -3.60 12.03
CA TYR A 315 5.97 -2.37 11.25
C TYR A 315 6.27 -2.65 9.78
N PHE A 316 5.53 -1.98 8.89
CA PHE A 316 5.82 -2.04 7.47
C PHE A 316 7.28 -1.63 7.22
N ALA A 317 7.95 -2.36 6.32
CA ALA A 317 9.22 -1.96 5.79
C ALA A 317 9.08 -1.93 4.27
N SER A 318 9.50 -0.84 3.62
CA SER A 318 9.48 -0.74 2.16
C SER A 318 10.73 -1.39 1.58
N PRO A 319 10.69 -1.94 0.35
CA PRO A 319 11.87 -2.48 -0.32
C PRO A 319 13.06 -1.50 -0.39
N GLN A 320 12.81 -0.18 -0.43
CA GLN A 320 13.87 0.85 -0.42
C GLN A 320 14.63 0.92 0.91
N GLN A 321 14.10 0.33 1.99
CA GLN A 321 14.76 0.30 3.30
C GLN A 321 15.77 -0.85 3.45
N GLY A 322 16.11 -1.53 2.35
CA GLY A 322 17.22 -2.49 2.28
C GLY A 322 17.14 -3.58 3.34
N GLU A 323 18.19 -3.74 4.13
CA GLU A 323 18.30 -4.78 5.17
C GLU A 323 17.12 -4.83 6.15
N ARG A 324 16.44 -3.71 6.41
CA ARG A 324 15.23 -3.67 7.25
C ARG A 324 14.04 -4.39 6.60
N PHE A 325 13.91 -4.28 5.28
CA PHE A 325 12.89 -4.98 4.50
C PHE A 325 13.12 -6.49 4.55
N TYR A 326 14.35 -6.91 4.29
CA TYR A 326 14.72 -8.32 4.30
C TYR A 326 14.63 -8.93 5.69
N LEU A 327 15.06 -8.23 6.74
CA LEU A 327 14.83 -8.63 8.13
C LEU A 327 13.33 -8.85 8.42
N ARG A 328 12.46 -7.92 8.00
CA ARG A 328 11.01 -8.07 8.17
C ARG A 328 10.48 -9.31 7.44
N MET A 329 10.99 -9.62 6.25
CA MET A 329 10.61 -10.84 5.52
C MET A 329 11.03 -12.09 6.29
N LEU A 330 12.26 -12.11 6.81
CA LEU A 330 12.77 -13.23 7.61
C LEU A 330 11.95 -13.41 8.89
N LEU A 331 11.55 -12.34 9.57
CA LEU A 331 10.69 -12.41 10.77
C LEU A 331 9.27 -13.00 10.51
N LYS A 332 8.84 -13.08 9.24
CA LYS A 332 7.59 -13.74 8.85
C LYS A 332 7.72 -15.24 8.65
N VAL A 333 8.93 -15.74 8.42
CA VAL A 333 9.17 -17.15 8.05
C VAL A 333 10.04 -17.88 9.07
N ALA A 334 10.98 -17.18 9.69
CA ALA A 334 11.86 -17.72 10.71
C ALA A 334 11.05 -18.07 11.96
N THR A 335 11.20 -19.32 12.39
CA THR A 335 10.63 -19.83 13.64
C THR A 335 11.75 -20.19 14.59
N ASN A 336 11.46 -20.09 15.90
CA ASN A 336 12.39 -20.52 16.95
C ASN A 336 13.77 -19.83 16.95
N ALA A 337 13.93 -18.68 16.28
CA ALA A 337 15.20 -17.94 16.28
C ALA A 337 15.56 -17.48 17.70
N THR A 338 16.79 -17.74 18.13
CA THR A 338 17.36 -17.37 19.43
C THR A 338 18.44 -16.29 19.32
N SER A 339 18.78 -15.88 18.11
CA SER A 339 19.74 -14.84 17.83
C SER A 339 19.46 -14.12 16.50
N TRP A 340 20.14 -13.01 16.26
CA TRP A 340 20.14 -12.34 14.94
C TRP A 340 20.78 -13.20 13.85
N ALA A 341 21.81 -13.99 14.19
CA ALA A 341 22.45 -14.91 13.25
C ALA A 341 21.50 -16.03 12.82
N ASP A 342 20.63 -16.50 13.72
CA ASP A 342 19.63 -17.53 13.41
C ASP A 342 18.66 -17.03 12.32
N LEU A 343 18.31 -15.74 12.32
CA LEU A 343 17.46 -15.15 11.28
C LEU A 343 18.11 -15.19 9.89
N ARG A 344 19.44 -15.14 9.83
CA ARG A 344 20.23 -15.19 8.58
C ARG A 344 20.71 -16.60 8.24
N THR A 345 20.34 -17.61 9.02
CA THR A 345 20.79 -18.99 8.81
C THR A 345 19.76 -19.77 8.02
N VAL A 346 20.15 -20.27 6.85
CA VAL A 346 19.30 -21.04 5.94
C VAL A 346 20.01 -22.34 5.62
N ASN A 347 19.38 -23.49 5.84
CA ASN A 347 19.95 -24.82 5.62
C ASN A 347 21.32 -25.03 6.29
N GLY A 348 21.53 -24.46 7.48
CA GLY A 348 22.80 -24.56 8.21
C GLY A 348 23.89 -23.59 7.77
N HIS A 349 23.66 -22.75 6.76
CA HIS A 349 24.59 -21.70 6.33
C HIS A 349 24.12 -20.32 6.77
N THR A 350 24.97 -19.57 7.48
CA THR A 350 24.68 -18.20 7.93
C THR A 350 25.16 -17.19 6.90
N TYR A 351 24.23 -16.43 6.33
CA TYR A 351 24.52 -15.42 5.31
C TYR A 351 24.95 -14.08 5.94
N PRO A 352 25.84 -13.32 5.30
CA PRO A 352 26.32 -12.04 5.82
C PRO A 352 25.24 -10.95 5.88
N THR A 353 24.23 -11.01 5.00
CA THR A 353 23.12 -10.05 4.96
C THR A 353 21.75 -10.73 5.05
N TYR A 354 20.75 -10.00 5.51
CA TYR A 354 19.35 -10.43 5.48
C TYR A 354 18.86 -10.59 4.03
N LYS A 355 19.32 -9.76 3.10
CA LYS A 355 19.00 -9.88 1.66
C LYS A 355 19.41 -11.24 1.10
N GLU A 356 20.63 -11.66 1.35
CA GLU A 356 21.15 -12.94 0.85
C GLU A 356 20.45 -14.14 1.49
N ALA A 357 20.16 -14.07 2.80
CA ALA A 357 19.32 -15.07 3.44
C ALA A 357 17.92 -15.16 2.80
N CYS A 358 17.29 -14.03 2.46
CA CYS A 358 16.03 -14.02 1.73
C CYS A 358 16.14 -14.63 0.32
N LYS A 359 17.24 -14.37 -0.41
CA LYS A 359 17.51 -15.00 -1.72
C LYS A 359 17.62 -16.52 -1.58
N ALA A 360 18.41 -16.99 -0.60
CA ALA A 360 18.62 -18.41 -0.34
C ALA A 360 17.34 -19.15 0.08
N LEU A 361 16.40 -18.45 0.73
CA LEU A 361 15.07 -18.97 1.06
C LEU A 361 14.07 -18.91 -0.11
N GLY A 362 14.46 -18.36 -1.27
CA GLY A 362 13.55 -18.16 -2.41
C GLY A 362 12.45 -17.13 -2.15
N LEU A 363 12.69 -16.18 -1.23
CA LEU A 363 11.70 -15.15 -0.87
C LEU A 363 11.75 -13.92 -1.80
N LEU A 364 12.79 -13.81 -2.63
CA LEU A 364 12.97 -12.71 -3.58
C LEU A 364 12.83 -13.27 -5.00
N GLU A 365 12.04 -12.58 -5.82
CA GLU A 365 11.97 -12.83 -7.26
C GLU A 365 13.35 -12.58 -7.88
N ASP A 366 13.79 -13.49 -8.76
CA ASP A 366 14.98 -13.30 -9.58
C ASP A 366 14.60 -13.08 -11.05
N ASP A 367 15.54 -12.59 -11.85
CA ASP A 367 15.30 -12.38 -13.28
C ASP A 367 15.52 -13.66 -14.10
N ALA A 368 15.55 -14.85 -13.47
CA ALA A 368 15.85 -16.10 -14.18
C ALA A 368 14.79 -16.42 -15.24
N GLU A 369 13.53 -16.13 -14.94
CA GLU A 369 12.41 -16.32 -15.88
C GLU A 369 12.56 -15.41 -17.12
N TRP A 370 13.03 -14.18 -16.94
CA TRP A 370 13.25 -13.22 -18.04
C TRP A 370 14.47 -13.59 -18.86
N ARG A 371 15.56 -14.01 -18.22
CA ARG A 371 16.74 -14.56 -18.91
C ARG A 371 16.36 -15.77 -19.76
N GLN A 372 15.59 -16.70 -19.21
CA GLN A 372 15.16 -17.89 -19.94
C GLN A 372 14.19 -17.53 -21.10
N CYS A 373 13.31 -16.55 -20.89
CA CYS A 373 12.41 -16.04 -21.92
C CYS A 373 13.19 -15.44 -23.10
N LEU A 374 14.11 -14.52 -22.83
CA LEU A 374 14.94 -13.87 -23.84
C LEU A 374 15.89 -14.85 -24.53
N ALA A 375 16.51 -15.76 -23.79
CA ALA A 375 17.37 -16.80 -24.35
C ALA A 375 16.64 -17.75 -25.31
N LYS A 376 15.36 -18.05 -25.06
CA LYS A 376 14.53 -18.85 -25.98
C LYS A 376 14.05 -18.04 -27.19
N ALA A 377 13.77 -16.75 -27.01
CA ALA A 377 13.25 -15.89 -28.07
C ALA A 377 14.34 -15.44 -29.05
N ALA A 378 15.56 -15.15 -28.55
CA ALA A 378 16.67 -14.62 -29.33
C ALA A 378 16.98 -15.39 -30.63
N PRO A 379 17.01 -16.74 -30.67
CA PRO A 379 17.30 -17.47 -31.91
C PRO A 379 16.11 -17.64 -32.87
N ILE A 380 14.89 -17.25 -32.48
CA ILE A 380 13.65 -17.58 -33.22
C ILE A 380 12.91 -16.32 -33.68
N GLN A 381 13.02 -15.22 -32.95
CA GLN A 381 12.29 -13.99 -33.20
C GLN A 381 13.12 -13.01 -34.03
N SER A 382 12.45 -12.16 -34.81
CA SER A 382 13.10 -10.99 -35.42
C SER A 382 13.58 -10.02 -34.34
N GLU A 383 14.60 -9.25 -34.65
CA GLU A 383 15.25 -8.28 -33.76
C GLU A 383 14.27 -7.20 -33.31
N SER A 384 13.35 -6.79 -34.18
CA SER A 384 12.25 -5.88 -33.83
C SER A 384 11.27 -6.48 -32.84
N ALA A 385 10.91 -7.76 -32.99
CA ALA A 385 10.04 -8.45 -32.05
C ALA A 385 10.77 -8.71 -30.71
N LEU A 386 12.07 -8.98 -30.75
CA LEU A 386 12.90 -9.17 -29.56
C LEU A 386 13.06 -7.85 -28.77
N ARG A 387 13.25 -6.71 -29.45
CA ARG A 387 13.16 -5.37 -28.83
C ARG A 387 11.82 -5.13 -28.15
N GLN A 388 10.71 -5.44 -28.83
CA GLN A 388 9.38 -5.25 -28.26
C GLN A 388 9.13 -6.15 -27.04
N LEU A 389 9.62 -7.39 -27.06
CA LEU A 389 9.58 -8.30 -25.92
C LEU A 389 10.40 -7.75 -24.75
N PHE A 390 11.60 -7.22 -25.01
CA PHE A 390 12.43 -6.57 -24.00
C PHE A 390 11.72 -5.35 -23.38
N CYS A 391 11.11 -4.47 -24.19
CA CYS A 391 10.29 -3.35 -23.68
C CYS A 391 9.11 -3.84 -22.83
N THR A 392 8.45 -4.94 -23.25
CA THR A 392 7.34 -5.54 -22.51
C THR A 392 7.80 -6.03 -21.13
N ILE A 393 8.97 -6.67 -21.04
CA ILE A 393 9.56 -7.10 -19.78
C ILE A 393 9.88 -5.89 -18.89
N LEU A 394 10.53 -4.85 -19.43
CA LEU A 394 10.84 -3.64 -18.68
C LEU A 394 9.59 -2.95 -18.12
N PHE A 395 8.54 -2.83 -18.92
CA PHE A 395 7.34 -2.06 -18.57
C PHE A 395 6.35 -2.86 -17.70
N HIS A 396 6.12 -4.13 -18.02
CA HIS A 396 5.08 -4.94 -17.37
C HIS A 396 5.60 -5.88 -16.29
N CYS A 397 6.88 -6.28 -16.36
CA CYS A 397 7.45 -7.30 -15.48
C CYS A 397 8.43 -6.72 -14.45
N ALA A 398 8.90 -5.47 -14.64
CA ALA A 398 9.75 -4.74 -13.70
C ALA A 398 10.94 -5.58 -13.17
N PRO A 399 11.84 -6.05 -14.05
CA PRO A 399 12.96 -6.89 -13.66
C PRO A 399 13.83 -6.24 -12.57
N THR A 400 14.42 -7.07 -11.73
CA THR A 400 15.22 -6.61 -10.57
C THR A 400 16.55 -5.99 -11.02
N THR A 401 17.11 -6.47 -12.14
CA THR A 401 18.40 -6.05 -12.72
C THR A 401 18.29 -5.84 -14.24
N PRO A 402 17.57 -4.79 -14.70
CA PRO A 402 17.35 -4.54 -16.13
C PRO A 402 18.66 -4.29 -16.89
N GLU A 403 19.64 -3.64 -16.27
CA GLU A 403 20.97 -3.38 -16.85
C GLU A 403 21.68 -4.69 -17.19
N ALA A 404 21.64 -5.68 -16.29
CA ALA A 404 22.28 -6.98 -16.50
C ALA A 404 21.58 -7.78 -17.61
N LEU A 405 20.25 -7.68 -17.71
CA LEU A 405 19.50 -8.28 -18.81
C LEU A 405 19.81 -7.59 -20.15
N TRP A 406 19.96 -6.27 -20.16
CA TRP A 406 20.37 -5.53 -21.35
C TRP A 406 21.75 -5.98 -21.82
N ASP A 407 22.75 -5.97 -20.94
CA ASP A 407 24.12 -6.36 -21.30
C ASP A 407 24.21 -7.78 -21.85
N GLU A 408 23.41 -8.71 -21.32
CA GLU A 408 23.36 -10.09 -21.76
C GLU A 408 22.75 -10.25 -23.18
N PHE A 409 21.72 -9.48 -23.53
CA PHE A 409 20.96 -9.68 -24.77
C PHE A 409 21.08 -8.56 -25.82
N ARG A 410 21.79 -7.46 -25.52
CA ARG A 410 21.85 -6.27 -26.40
C ARG A 410 22.31 -6.55 -27.82
N HIS A 411 23.19 -7.54 -28.02
CA HIS A 411 23.67 -7.93 -29.34
C HIS A 411 22.52 -8.48 -30.18
N SER A 412 21.80 -9.50 -29.69
CA SER A 412 20.64 -10.06 -30.38
C SER A 412 19.50 -9.05 -30.54
N ILE A 413 19.34 -8.13 -29.59
CA ILE A 413 18.32 -7.09 -29.64
C ILE A 413 18.62 -6.05 -30.73
N CYS A 414 19.89 -5.82 -31.07
CA CYS A 414 20.32 -4.74 -31.96
C CYS A 414 20.91 -5.21 -33.29
N ASP A 415 20.85 -6.51 -33.62
CA ASP A 415 21.57 -7.10 -34.76
C ASP A 415 21.19 -6.48 -36.11
N ASP A 416 19.92 -6.07 -36.29
CA ASP A 416 19.44 -5.39 -37.51
C ASP A 416 19.84 -3.90 -37.59
N LEU A 417 20.26 -3.30 -36.47
CA LEU A 417 20.38 -1.85 -36.35
C LEU A 417 21.62 -1.30 -37.06
N GLN A 418 22.70 -2.08 -37.18
CA GLN A 418 23.88 -1.69 -37.97
C GLN A 418 23.48 -1.42 -39.41
N HIS A 419 22.79 -2.38 -40.04
CA HIS A 419 22.31 -2.24 -41.42
C HIS A 419 21.31 -1.10 -41.59
N ARG A 420 20.44 -0.89 -40.59
CA ARG A 420 19.48 0.23 -40.60
C ARG A 420 20.19 1.58 -40.52
N LEU A 421 21.21 1.72 -39.67
CA LEU A 421 21.99 2.95 -39.56
C LEU A 421 22.74 3.25 -40.87
N GLU A 422 23.36 2.24 -41.48
CA GLU A 422 24.03 2.39 -42.78
C GLU A 422 23.06 2.82 -43.90
N ASN A 423 21.82 2.32 -43.88
CA ASN A 423 20.81 2.68 -44.89
C ASN A 423 20.13 4.03 -44.66
N ILE A 424 19.89 4.43 -43.40
CA ILE A 424 19.27 5.72 -43.07
C ILE A 424 20.24 6.87 -43.38
N TRP A 425 21.55 6.64 -43.22
CA TRP A 425 22.58 7.66 -43.29
C TRP A 425 23.52 7.49 -44.51
N GLN A 426 23.01 7.02 -45.66
CA GLN A 426 23.75 6.75 -46.92
C GLN A 426 24.61 7.89 -47.51
N TYR A 427 24.73 9.04 -46.84
CA TYR A 427 25.46 10.23 -47.30
C TYR A 427 26.59 10.68 -46.37
N ARG A 428 27.06 9.84 -45.43
CA ARG A 428 28.25 10.14 -44.61
C ARG A 428 29.19 8.94 -44.61
N ASP A 429 30.48 9.15 -44.88
CA ASP A 429 31.58 8.17 -44.72
C ASP A 429 31.83 7.78 -43.24
N ARG A 430 30.78 7.75 -42.41
CA ARG A 430 30.87 7.41 -40.99
C ARG A 430 30.70 5.90 -40.84
N VAL A 431 31.70 5.27 -40.24
CA VAL A 431 31.60 3.90 -39.73
C VAL A 431 30.94 3.96 -38.35
N PHE A 432 29.84 3.24 -38.16
CA PHE A 432 29.17 3.09 -36.86
C PHE A 432 29.84 1.96 -36.07
N THR A 433 30.15 2.20 -34.80
CA THR A 433 30.66 1.17 -33.88
C THR A 433 29.51 0.40 -33.23
N ASP A 434 29.81 -0.74 -32.61
CA ASP A 434 28.82 -1.48 -31.82
C ASP A 434 28.19 -0.62 -30.71
N GLU A 435 28.95 0.33 -30.16
CA GLU A 435 28.46 1.27 -29.14
C GLU A 435 27.45 2.27 -29.74
N ASP A 436 27.72 2.80 -30.94
CA ASP A 436 26.74 3.63 -31.69
C ASP A 436 25.45 2.84 -31.96
N VAL A 437 25.57 1.54 -32.26
CA VAL A 437 24.43 0.64 -32.50
C VAL A 437 23.61 0.41 -31.23
N TYR A 438 24.27 0.14 -30.10
CA TYR A 438 23.58 -0.07 -28.83
C TYR A 438 22.93 1.21 -28.33
N ASP A 439 23.56 2.37 -28.50
CA ASP A 439 22.97 3.66 -28.16
C ASP A 439 21.71 3.94 -28.99
N TYR A 440 21.75 3.63 -30.29
CA TYR A 440 20.56 3.71 -31.14
C TYR A 440 19.48 2.70 -30.72
N GLY A 441 19.87 1.49 -30.31
CA GLY A 441 18.95 0.49 -29.73
C GLY A 441 18.25 0.99 -28.47
N ILE A 442 19.00 1.60 -27.55
CA ILE A 442 18.46 2.23 -26.33
C ILE A 442 17.53 3.39 -26.71
N HIS A 443 17.89 4.21 -27.71
CA HIS A 443 17.04 5.27 -28.19
C HIS A 443 15.69 4.74 -28.70
N LEU A 444 15.69 3.68 -29.52
CA LEU A 444 14.46 3.05 -29.98
C LEU A 444 13.64 2.47 -28.83
N ILE A 445 14.27 1.84 -27.84
CA ILE A 445 13.59 1.33 -26.64
C ILE A 445 12.92 2.48 -25.87
N LYS A 446 13.57 3.65 -25.76
CA LYS A 446 12.98 4.85 -25.13
C LYS A 446 11.78 5.40 -25.89
N GLU A 447 11.67 5.20 -27.20
CA GLU A 447 10.46 5.62 -27.94
C GLU A 447 9.25 4.73 -27.65
N PHE A 448 9.46 3.50 -27.16
CA PHE A 448 8.40 2.57 -26.77
C PHE A 448 7.93 2.74 -25.32
N ILE A 449 8.63 3.55 -24.51
CA ILE A 449 8.39 3.79 -23.07
C ILE A 449 7.89 5.22 -22.87
#